data_AF-A0A7S4QWV2-F1
#
_entry.id   AF-A0A7S4QWV2-F1
#
_cell.length_a   1.000
_cell.length_b   1.000
_cell.length_c   1.000
_cell.angle_alpha   90.00
_cell.angle_beta   90.00
_cell.angle_gamma   90.00
#
_symmetry.space_group_name_H-M   'P 1'
#
loop_
_entity.id
_entity.type
_entity.pdbx_description
1 polymer ?
#
loop_
_entity_poly.entity_id
_entity_poly.type
_entity_poly.pdbx_seq_one_letter_code
_entity_poly.pdbx_strand_id
1 'polypeptide(L)'
;MTSSLLLALVLAGLPQASAWLSALLTRGEGPRSLAAPGRCEGKPVRVDREVLEQCSELESSGQKLFSITRCRGSQLQTVYFFNARGCKEGPGTEKYVQSYDVDKCIQLADSRGISTRISCNRTAATFMSWSLEPAQPTNVSCDSASAGADTLQVSCHVDASEIDEVSFEVSSPSGRPFLTVTGLVAASGEAKVSIPGLHSNAQYRVFARAHRRGEQEGNPDTWSKLSAQSALCSTAGGGGQQRPPAGRPDAPAVRAGKPKTRWLETYRMVNSYSPGDVLLPDFLDQHNGADLPGLMGMVSMRTTVPEGLPLTRYCVEVLDVQLPDVITASVDGRSQTAPFANFVSCNQGECRCMHQVDRAIAHLPARQILDFCAGNPPADSLNNTCRCPGPSMNDSLRYVGRSPIPLPFFIASSLMSHSDIFPPNYPPSFRPEPMGSFHSFPAGGHCPPGASVGEGSCVWQLSPVAHTVYLDDLIKMGFNISASAMHIHMNETTGELISMEVDYDTTVSNLNVTKRAFAAMRLPPCGEPAAVETGDAIIVV
;
A
#
# COMPACT_ATOMS: atom_id res chain seq x y z
N MET A 1 -53.46 11.79 16.93
CA MET A 1 -53.42 12.75 15.81
C MET A 1 -52.69 12.07 14.68
N THR A 2 -53.47 11.41 13.83
CA THR A 2 -53.06 10.71 12.62
C THR A 2 -53.19 11.66 11.44
N SER A 3 -52.25 11.63 10.50
CA SER A 3 -52.54 11.53 9.06
C SER A 3 -51.27 11.71 8.24
N SER A 4 -50.75 10.58 7.78
CA SER A 4 -50.00 10.44 6.54
C SER A 4 -50.99 10.42 5.38
N LEU A 5 -50.85 11.29 4.38
CA LEU A 5 -51.26 11.06 2.97
C LEU A 5 -50.92 12.26 2.09
N LEU A 6 -50.72 11.99 0.79
CA LEU A 6 -50.49 12.88 -0.37
C LEU A 6 -49.04 13.31 -0.68
N LEU A 7 -48.33 12.44 -1.39
CA LEU A 7 -47.83 12.78 -2.71
C LEU A 7 -47.52 11.52 -3.55
N ALA A 8 -48.56 10.93 -4.14
CA ALA A 8 -48.42 9.87 -5.15
C ALA A 8 -49.67 9.88 -6.04
N LEU A 9 -49.64 10.61 -7.16
CA LEU A 9 -50.49 10.42 -8.34
C LEU A 9 -50.22 11.53 -9.36
N VAL A 10 -49.24 11.32 -10.24
CA VAL A 10 -49.32 11.55 -11.71
C VAL A 10 -48.06 10.88 -12.26
N LEU A 11 -48.19 9.71 -12.90
CA LEU A 11 -47.33 9.15 -13.96
C LEU A 11 -47.75 7.69 -14.18
N ALA A 12 -48.97 7.50 -14.68
CA ALA A 12 -49.43 6.24 -15.25
C ALA A 12 -49.62 6.47 -16.75
N GLY A 13 -48.77 5.89 -17.60
CA GLY A 13 -48.97 6.02 -19.04
C GLY A 13 -47.83 5.65 -20.00
N LEU A 14 -46.75 4.97 -19.59
CA LEU A 14 -45.73 4.48 -20.53
C LEU A 14 -45.23 3.07 -20.15
N PRO A 15 -45.50 2.02 -20.95
CA PRO A 15 -45.04 0.65 -20.70
C PRO A 15 -43.53 0.43 -20.84
N GLN A 16 -42.75 1.47 -21.14
CA GLN A 16 -41.29 1.40 -21.33
C GLN A 16 -40.48 1.96 -20.15
N ALA A 17 -41.13 2.53 -19.13
CA ALA A 17 -40.44 3.07 -17.96
C ALA A 17 -40.05 2.01 -16.90
N SER A 18 -40.70 0.83 -16.91
CA SER A 18 -40.42 -0.25 -15.95
C SER A 18 -39.12 -1.00 -16.24
N ALA A 19 -38.67 -1.05 -17.50
CA ALA A 19 -37.38 -1.65 -17.87
C ALA A 19 -36.19 -0.76 -17.46
N TRP A 20 -36.37 0.57 -17.45
CA TRP A 20 -35.33 1.52 -17.03
C TRP A 20 -35.26 1.67 -15.50
N LEU A 21 -36.39 1.65 -14.78
CA LEU A 21 -36.37 1.70 -13.31
C LEU A 21 -35.86 0.40 -12.68
N SER A 22 -36.13 -0.77 -13.27
CA SER A 22 -35.57 -2.03 -12.77
C SER A 22 -34.06 -2.15 -13.02
N ALA A 23 -33.51 -1.48 -14.03
CA ALA A 23 -32.06 -1.40 -14.27
C ALA A 23 -31.34 -0.38 -13.35
N LEU A 24 -32.07 0.62 -12.84
CA LEU A 24 -31.56 1.56 -11.84
C LEU A 24 -31.68 1.04 -10.39
N LEU A 25 -32.65 0.15 -10.11
CA LEU A 25 -32.86 -0.41 -8.76
C LEU A 25 -32.13 -1.76 -8.54
N THR A 26 -31.53 -2.35 -9.57
CA THR A 26 -30.65 -3.54 -9.44
C THR A 26 -29.15 -3.20 -9.46
N ARG A 27 -28.78 -1.92 -9.54
CA ARG A 27 -27.38 -1.42 -9.40
C ARG A 27 -27.08 -0.76 -8.05
N GLY A 28 -27.84 -1.11 -7.02
CA GLY A 28 -27.77 -0.51 -5.69
C GLY A 28 -27.02 -1.33 -4.63
N GLU A 29 -26.32 -2.42 -4.98
CA GLU A 29 -25.20 -2.82 -4.14
C GLU A 29 -24.07 -1.85 -4.47
N GLY A 30 -23.98 -0.74 -3.71
CA GLY A 30 -22.75 0.05 -3.71
C GLY A 30 -21.57 -0.90 -3.51
N PRO A 31 -20.37 -0.59 -4.07
CA PRO A 31 -19.21 -1.45 -3.85
C PRO A 31 -19.13 -1.75 -2.36
N ARG A 32 -19.12 -3.05 -2.02
CA ARG A 32 -18.91 -3.56 -0.66
C ARG A 32 -17.48 -3.16 -0.25
N SER A 33 -17.28 -1.86 -0.05
CA SER A 33 -15.99 -1.14 0.03
C SER A 33 -15.43 -1.10 1.45
N LEU A 34 -16.07 -1.83 2.36
CA LEU A 34 -15.41 -2.39 3.51
C LEU A 34 -15.48 -3.89 3.26
N ALA A 35 -14.39 -4.50 2.80
CA ALA A 35 -14.29 -5.94 2.80
C ALA A 35 -14.75 -6.42 4.18
N ALA A 36 -15.86 -7.15 4.23
CA ALA A 36 -16.32 -7.70 5.50
C ALA A 36 -15.13 -8.50 6.07
N PRO A 37 -14.74 -8.28 7.35
CA PRO A 37 -13.52 -8.86 7.89
C PRO A 37 -13.52 -10.37 7.68
N GLY A 38 -12.56 -10.83 6.87
CA GLY A 38 -12.26 -12.21 6.56
C GLY A 38 -13.34 -12.99 5.78
N ARG A 39 -13.01 -13.53 4.60
CA ARG A 39 -13.81 -14.56 3.95
C ARG A 39 -13.17 -15.93 4.18
N CYS A 40 -13.78 -16.72 5.08
CA CYS A 40 -13.35 -18.09 5.37
C CYS A 40 -14.34 -19.09 4.74
N GLU A 41 -14.56 -18.96 3.43
CA GLU A 41 -15.48 -19.80 2.66
C GLU A 41 -14.74 -20.82 1.81
N GLY A 42 -15.32 -22.01 1.64
CA GLY A 42 -14.68 -23.10 0.90
C GLY A 42 -13.60 -23.84 1.68
N LYS A 43 -12.74 -24.57 0.97
CA LYS A 43 -11.69 -25.40 1.58
C LYS A 43 -10.48 -24.53 1.95
N PRO A 44 -9.98 -24.59 3.20
CA PRO A 44 -8.78 -23.86 3.58
C PRO A 44 -7.57 -24.35 2.76
N VAL A 45 -6.70 -23.42 2.37
CA VAL A 45 -5.46 -23.72 1.65
C VAL A 45 -4.37 -24.26 2.58
N ARG A 46 -4.47 -23.92 3.87
CA ARG A 46 -3.51 -24.33 4.90
C ARG A 46 -4.25 -24.58 6.21
N VAL A 47 -3.86 -25.65 6.90
CA VAL A 47 -4.37 -26.01 8.22
C VAL A 47 -3.17 -26.31 9.12
N ASP A 48 -2.86 -25.38 10.01
CA ASP A 48 -1.81 -25.56 11.01
C ASP A 48 -2.43 -25.93 12.36
N ARG A 49 -1.70 -26.71 13.15
CA ARG A 49 -2.09 -27.10 14.49
C ARG A 49 -1.00 -26.73 15.47
N GLU A 50 -1.34 -25.92 16.46
CA GLU A 50 -0.47 -25.52 17.54
C GLU A 50 -0.88 -26.25 18.82
N VAL A 51 0.08 -26.82 19.53
CA VAL A 51 -0.15 -27.46 20.83
C VAL A 51 -0.27 -26.36 21.90
N LEU A 52 -1.37 -26.36 22.63
CA LEU A 52 -1.60 -25.37 23.68
C LEU A 52 -0.75 -25.67 24.91
N GLU A 53 -0.46 -24.62 25.68
CA GLU A 53 0.33 -24.66 26.91
C GLU A 53 1.76 -25.19 26.75
N GLN A 54 2.20 -25.43 25.51
CA GLN A 54 3.58 -25.71 25.19
C GLN A 54 4.33 -24.39 25.03
N CYS A 55 5.49 -24.29 25.68
CA CYS A 55 6.37 -23.16 25.46
C CYS A 55 7.12 -23.34 24.13
N SER A 56 6.91 -22.40 23.22
CA SER A 56 7.54 -22.37 21.90
C SER A 56 8.63 -21.31 21.90
N GLU A 57 9.80 -21.64 21.35
CA GLU A 57 10.85 -20.67 21.05
C GLU A 57 10.62 -20.13 19.63
N LEU A 58 10.65 -18.81 19.49
CA LEU A 58 10.50 -18.10 18.23
C LEU A 58 11.73 -17.20 18.04
N GLU A 59 12.19 -17.09 16.80
CA GLU A 59 13.23 -16.15 16.42
C GLU A 59 12.59 -15.04 15.59
N SER A 60 12.68 -13.79 16.06
CA SER A 60 12.15 -12.62 15.38
C SER A 60 13.19 -11.50 15.41
N SER A 61 13.56 -11.00 14.24
CA SER A 61 14.56 -9.92 14.10
C SER A 61 15.90 -10.21 14.80
N GLY A 62 16.34 -11.47 14.79
CA GLY A 62 17.57 -11.92 15.46
C GLY A 62 17.47 -11.98 16.99
N GLN A 63 16.30 -11.70 17.58
CA GLN A 63 16.02 -11.89 18.99
C GLN A 63 15.24 -13.19 19.20
N LYS A 64 15.63 -13.93 20.25
CA LYS A 64 14.87 -15.08 20.73
C LYS A 64 13.76 -14.59 21.65
N LEU A 65 12.54 -14.98 21.34
CA LEU A 65 11.38 -14.77 22.20
C LEU A 65 10.66 -16.09 22.43
N PHE A 66 9.91 -16.18 23.53
CA PHE A 66 9.15 -17.38 23.84
C PHE A 66 7.66 -17.08 23.80
N SER A 67 6.85 -18.04 23.37
CA SER A 67 5.40 -17.90 23.37
C SER A 67 4.71 -19.10 24.01
N ILE A 68 3.58 -18.84 24.67
CA ILE A 68 2.65 -19.88 25.12
C ILE A 68 1.23 -19.50 24.74
N THR A 69 0.55 -20.41 24.06
CA THR A 69 -0.81 -20.18 23.57
C THR A 69 -1.82 -20.94 24.44
N ARG A 70 -2.94 -20.31 24.75
CA ARG A 70 -4.02 -20.86 25.60
C ARG A 70 -5.39 -20.56 24.99
N CYS A 71 -6.28 -21.55 25.05
CA CYS A 71 -7.69 -21.36 24.70
C CYS A 71 -8.46 -20.94 25.95
N ARG A 72 -9.04 -19.73 25.96
CA ARG A 72 -9.85 -19.18 27.06
C ARG A 72 -11.24 -18.83 26.58
N GLY A 73 -12.15 -19.79 26.65
CA GLY A 73 -13.53 -19.62 26.18
C GLY A 73 -13.57 -19.38 24.68
N SER A 74 -14.09 -18.23 24.26
CA SER A 74 -14.16 -17.82 22.85
C SER A 74 -12.92 -17.09 22.34
N GLN A 75 -11.82 -17.08 23.10
CA GLN A 75 -10.58 -16.40 22.72
C GLN A 75 -9.38 -17.34 22.75
N LEU A 76 -8.53 -17.23 21.74
CA LEU A 76 -7.18 -17.77 21.76
C LEU A 76 -6.24 -16.67 22.26
N GLN A 77 -5.52 -16.93 23.34
CA GLN A 77 -4.56 -15.99 23.91
C GLN A 77 -3.14 -16.53 23.76
N THR A 78 -2.29 -15.80 23.05
CA THR A 78 -0.85 -16.08 22.94
C THR A 78 -0.10 -15.07 23.80
N VAL A 79 0.67 -15.57 24.77
CA VAL A 79 1.53 -14.73 25.62
C VAL A 79 2.96 -14.85 25.12
N TYR A 80 3.51 -13.75 24.66
CA TYR A 80 4.91 -13.61 24.25
C TYR A 80 5.74 -13.10 25.43
N PHE A 81 6.92 -13.67 25.60
CA PHE A 81 7.89 -13.37 26.65
C PHE A 81 9.18 -12.90 25.99
N PHE A 82 9.55 -11.65 26.21
CA PHE A 82 10.79 -11.05 25.73
C PHE A 82 11.83 -11.05 26.84
N ASN A 83 13.11 -11.16 26.47
CA ASN A 83 14.24 -11.22 27.41
C ASN A 83 14.09 -12.31 28.49
N ALA A 84 13.37 -13.38 28.17
CA ALA A 84 13.06 -14.48 29.08
C ALA A 84 13.93 -15.71 28.82
N ARG A 85 13.98 -16.63 29.79
CA ARG A 85 14.50 -18.00 29.60
C ARG A 85 13.32 -18.96 29.60
N GLY A 86 12.71 -19.16 28.42
CA GLY A 86 11.45 -19.88 28.29
C GLY A 86 10.24 -19.03 28.66
N CYS A 87 9.08 -19.67 28.80
CA CYS A 87 7.79 -19.04 29.08
C CYS A 87 7.57 -18.83 30.58
N LYS A 88 8.56 -18.29 31.27
CA LYS A 88 8.54 -18.00 32.71
C LYS A 88 8.84 -16.52 32.93
N GLU A 89 8.14 -15.92 33.89
CA GLU A 89 8.49 -14.58 34.35
C GLU A 89 9.80 -14.62 35.13
N GLY A 90 10.69 -13.68 34.84
CA GLY A 90 11.87 -13.37 35.63
C GLY A 90 12.09 -11.86 35.71
N PRO A 91 13.06 -11.40 36.51
CA PRO A 91 13.46 -9.99 36.53
C PRO A 91 13.83 -9.52 35.12
N GLY A 92 13.21 -8.44 34.65
CA GLY A 92 13.42 -7.88 33.32
C GLY A 92 12.69 -8.60 32.17
N THR A 93 11.86 -9.61 32.46
CA THR A 93 10.99 -10.21 31.44
C THR A 93 9.82 -9.30 31.13
N GLU A 94 9.67 -8.95 29.85
CA GLU A 94 8.51 -8.24 29.35
C GLU A 94 7.50 -9.24 28.77
N LYS A 95 6.22 -8.90 28.89
CA LYS A 95 5.12 -9.72 28.39
C LYS A 95 4.23 -8.94 27.47
N TYR A 96 3.82 -9.63 26.41
CA TYR A 96 2.80 -9.16 25.50
C TYR A 96 1.75 -10.25 25.34
N VAL A 97 0.46 -9.90 25.46
CA VAL A 97 -0.64 -10.85 25.30
C VAL A 97 -1.42 -10.47 24.06
N GLN A 98 -1.41 -11.35 23.06
CA GLN A 98 -2.25 -11.21 21.90
C GLN A 98 -3.48 -12.10 22.03
N SER A 99 -4.65 -11.56 21.75
CA SER A 99 -5.91 -12.30 21.81
C SER A 99 -6.59 -12.30 20.45
N TYR A 100 -7.14 -13.46 20.08
CA TYR A 100 -7.90 -13.64 18.85
C TYR A 100 -9.25 -14.27 19.15
N ASP A 101 -10.29 -13.82 18.48
CA ASP A 101 -11.60 -14.46 18.58
C ASP A 101 -11.60 -15.81 17.87
N VAL A 102 -12.02 -16.84 18.60
CA VAL A 102 -12.18 -18.20 18.10
C VAL A 102 -13.46 -18.28 17.29
N ASP A 103 -13.45 -19.10 16.24
CA ASP A 103 -14.56 -19.36 15.32
C ASP A 103 -15.05 -18.14 14.51
N LYS A 104 -14.30 -17.04 14.57
CA LYS A 104 -14.47 -15.91 13.65
C LYS A 104 -13.43 -15.97 12.54
N CYS A 105 -13.82 -15.51 11.35
CA CYS A 105 -12.85 -15.23 10.31
C CYS A 105 -12.18 -13.89 10.62
N ILE A 106 -10.86 -13.89 10.70
CA ILE A 106 -10.04 -12.72 11.02
C ILE A 106 -8.87 -12.67 10.05
N GLN A 107 -8.30 -11.50 9.80
CA GLN A 107 -6.98 -11.38 9.16
C GLN A 107 -5.94 -11.23 10.27
N LEU A 108 -4.91 -12.07 10.27
CA LEU A 108 -3.83 -11.92 11.25
C LEU A 108 -2.91 -10.80 10.76
N ALA A 109 -2.41 -9.97 11.69
CA ALA A 109 -1.59 -8.81 11.36
C ALA A 109 -0.23 -9.16 10.72
N ASP A 110 0.18 -10.42 10.79
CA ASP A 110 1.39 -10.98 10.18
C ASP A 110 1.08 -11.87 8.96
N SER A 111 -0.20 -12.15 8.69
CA SER A 111 -0.60 -13.04 7.61
C SER A 111 -0.84 -12.31 6.30
N ARG A 112 -0.42 -11.04 6.15
CA ARG A 112 -0.50 -10.27 4.89
C ARG A 112 -1.91 -10.08 4.31
N GLY A 113 -2.95 -10.26 5.11
CA GLY A 113 -4.34 -10.23 4.63
C GLY A 113 -4.96 -11.62 4.42
N ILE A 114 -4.24 -12.71 4.67
CA ILE A 114 -4.79 -14.07 4.63
C ILE A 114 -5.91 -14.18 5.66
N SER A 115 -7.09 -14.54 5.18
CA SER A 115 -8.25 -14.80 6.03
C SER A 115 -8.01 -16.09 6.81
N THR A 116 -8.08 -16.01 8.13
CA THR A 116 -7.82 -17.12 9.05
C THR A 116 -8.99 -17.32 9.99
N ARG A 117 -9.41 -18.57 10.18
CA ARG A 117 -10.34 -18.97 11.23
C ARG A 117 -9.60 -19.85 12.21
N ILE A 118 -9.66 -19.44 13.47
CA ILE A 118 -9.03 -20.17 14.57
C ILE A 118 -10.11 -20.99 15.24
N SER A 119 -9.87 -22.28 15.44
CA SER A 119 -10.63 -23.10 16.39
C SER A 119 -9.70 -23.55 17.49
N CYS A 120 -10.16 -23.67 18.72
CA CYS A 120 -9.33 -24.21 19.79
C CYS A 120 -10.11 -25.11 20.74
N ASN A 121 -9.42 -26.10 21.29
CA ASN A 121 -9.92 -26.96 22.35
C ASN A 121 -8.95 -26.93 23.53
N ARG A 122 -9.01 -27.90 24.45
CA ARG A 122 -8.13 -27.91 25.64
C ARG A 122 -6.66 -28.21 25.35
N THR A 123 -6.35 -28.82 24.21
CA THR A 123 -4.99 -29.33 23.92
C THR A 123 -4.36 -28.71 22.68
N ALA A 124 -5.14 -28.16 21.77
CA ALA A 124 -4.63 -27.57 20.54
C ALA A 124 -5.49 -26.39 20.04
N ALA A 125 -4.82 -25.47 19.36
CA ALA A 125 -5.45 -24.55 18.43
C ALA A 125 -5.22 -25.04 17.00
N THR A 126 -6.23 -24.88 16.15
CA THR A 126 -6.17 -25.16 14.72
C THR A 126 -6.41 -23.85 13.98
N PHE A 127 -5.42 -23.43 13.19
CA PHE A 127 -5.48 -22.28 12.33
C PHE A 127 -5.80 -22.76 10.93
N MET A 128 -6.99 -22.42 10.45
CA MET A 128 -7.39 -22.67 9.06
C MET A 128 -7.22 -21.37 8.30
N SER A 129 -6.46 -21.39 7.22
CA SER A 129 -6.19 -20.21 6.40
C SER A 129 -6.81 -20.38 5.02
N TRP A 130 -7.42 -19.31 4.51
CA TRP A 130 -8.01 -19.23 3.18
C TRP A 130 -7.23 -18.20 2.37
N SER A 131 -6.73 -18.64 1.22
CA SER A 131 -6.13 -17.72 0.26
C SER A 131 -7.23 -17.09 -0.58
N LEU A 132 -7.14 -15.77 -0.76
CA LEU A 132 -7.92 -15.08 -1.77
C LEU A 132 -7.23 -15.13 -3.14
N GLU A 133 -6.09 -15.81 -3.24
CA GLU A 133 -5.24 -15.86 -4.44
C GLU A 133 -6.03 -16.48 -5.58
N PRO A 134 -6.32 -15.73 -6.65
CA PRO A 134 -6.97 -16.29 -7.82
C PRO A 134 -6.02 -17.17 -8.64
N ALA A 135 -6.58 -17.89 -9.61
CA ALA A 135 -5.77 -18.62 -10.58
C ALA A 135 -4.86 -17.66 -11.39
N GLN A 136 -3.65 -18.12 -11.73
CA GLN A 136 -2.73 -17.35 -12.54
C GLN A 136 -3.29 -17.12 -13.96
N PRO A 137 -3.01 -15.95 -14.58
CA PRO A 137 -3.30 -15.74 -15.99
C PRO A 137 -2.63 -16.78 -16.89
N THR A 138 -3.31 -17.12 -17.98
CA THR A 138 -2.85 -18.05 -19.01
C THR A 138 -2.73 -17.36 -20.37
N ASN A 139 -2.02 -17.99 -21.31
CA ASN A 139 -1.87 -17.50 -22.68
C ASN A 139 -1.37 -16.04 -22.75
N VAL A 140 -0.37 -15.71 -21.93
CA VAL A 140 0.30 -14.40 -22.00
C VAL A 140 0.96 -14.30 -23.37
N SER A 141 0.60 -13.27 -24.13
CA SER A 141 1.03 -13.11 -25.52
C SER A 141 1.21 -11.65 -25.89
N CYS A 142 1.92 -11.41 -27.00
CA CYS A 142 2.17 -10.08 -27.53
C CYS A 142 1.78 -10.01 -29.00
N ASP A 143 1.07 -8.95 -29.37
CA ASP A 143 0.69 -8.67 -30.75
C ASP A 143 1.79 -7.82 -31.40
N SER A 144 2.75 -8.50 -32.02
CA SER A 144 3.86 -7.87 -32.74
C SER A 144 3.43 -7.02 -33.94
N ALA A 145 2.25 -7.30 -34.53
CA ALA A 145 1.75 -6.52 -35.68
C ALA A 145 1.24 -5.13 -35.25
N SER A 146 0.78 -5.01 -34.00
CA SER A 146 0.27 -3.78 -33.41
C SER A 146 1.28 -3.08 -32.50
N ALA A 147 2.51 -3.59 -32.39
CA ALA A 147 3.56 -2.97 -31.60
C ALA A 147 4.05 -1.68 -32.25
N GLY A 148 4.09 -0.59 -31.48
CA GLY A 148 4.73 0.65 -31.89
C GLY A 148 6.25 0.60 -31.67
N ALA A 149 6.92 1.70 -32.01
CA ALA A 149 8.35 1.84 -31.74
C ALA A 149 8.63 1.81 -30.23
N ASP A 150 7.74 2.33 -29.40
CA ASP A 150 7.91 2.50 -27.95
C ASP A 150 6.77 1.87 -27.14
N THR A 151 5.95 1.04 -27.79
CA THR A 151 4.78 0.41 -27.17
C THR A 151 4.68 -1.08 -27.51
N LEU A 152 4.18 -1.87 -26.56
CA LEU A 152 3.79 -3.26 -26.77
C LEU A 152 2.29 -3.42 -26.58
N GLN A 153 1.64 -4.19 -27.44
CA GLN A 153 0.28 -4.68 -27.21
C GLN A 153 0.37 -6.07 -26.61
N VAL A 154 -0.14 -6.25 -25.40
CA VAL A 154 -0.07 -7.52 -24.67
C VAL A 154 -1.47 -7.99 -24.30
N SER A 155 -1.66 -9.30 -24.20
CA SER A 155 -2.89 -9.87 -23.67
C SER A 155 -2.68 -11.17 -22.93
N CYS A 156 -3.66 -11.55 -22.12
CA CYS A 156 -3.76 -12.84 -21.46
C CYS A 156 -5.22 -13.24 -21.24
N HIS A 157 -5.45 -14.48 -20.79
CA HIS A 157 -6.77 -15.00 -20.43
C HIS A 157 -6.87 -15.33 -18.94
N VAL A 158 -8.00 -14.98 -18.35
CA VAL A 158 -8.40 -15.23 -16.94
C VAL A 158 -9.88 -15.60 -16.86
N ASP A 159 -10.34 -16.03 -15.69
CA ASP A 159 -11.78 -16.20 -15.42
C ASP A 159 -12.42 -14.85 -15.07
N ALA A 160 -13.16 -14.26 -16.03
CA ALA A 160 -13.82 -12.97 -15.82
C ALA A 160 -14.85 -12.96 -14.68
N SER A 161 -15.35 -14.12 -14.23
CA SER A 161 -16.28 -14.18 -13.10
C SER A 161 -15.58 -13.90 -11.76
N GLU A 162 -14.28 -14.24 -11.67
CA GLU A 162 -13.46 -14.03 -10.47
C GLU A 162 -12.53 -12.83 -10.56
N ILE A 163 -12.21 -12.36 -11.78
CA ILE A 163 -11.16 -11.37 -12.04
C ILE A 163 -11.71 -10.19 -12.82
N ASP A 164 -11.41 -8.97 -12.39
CA ASP A 164 -11.71 -7.72 -13.09
C ASP A 164 -10.46 -6.96 -13.54
N GLU A 165 -9.30 -7.26 -12.95
CA GLU A 165 -8.04 -6.61 -13.29
C GLU A 165 -6.86 -7.60 -13.39
N VAL A 166 -5.93 -7.28 -14.30
CA VAL A 166 -4.65 -7.98 -14.46
C VAL A 166 -3.51 -6.96 -14.42
N SER A 167 -2.43 -7.29 -13.72
CA SER A 167 -1.17 -6.56 -13.78
C SER A 167 -0.19 -7.27 -14.72
N PHE A 168 0.34 -6.56 -15.70
CA PHE A 168 1.41 -7.00 -16.59
C PHE A 168 2.75 -6.46 -16.08
N GLU A 169 3.66 -7.37 -15.77
CA GLU A 169 5.00 -7.05 -15.27
C GLU A 169 6.02 -7.21 -16.40
N VAL A 170 6.80 -6.17 -16.65
CA VAL A 170 7.73 -6.08 -17.80
C VAL A 170 9.16 -6.04 -17.31
N SER A 171 9.98 -6.96 -17.82
CA SER A 171 11.42 -7.00 -17.56
C SER A 171 12.22 -7.02 -18.87
N SER A 172 13.51 -6.68 -18.79
CA SER A 172 14.43 -7.09 -19.83
C SER A 172 14.55 -8.63 -19.84
N PRO A 173 15.07 -9.27 -20.91
CA PRO A 173 15.05 -10.72 -21.05
C PRO A 173 15.74 -11.50 -19.91
N SER A 174 16.73 -10.88 -19.27
CA SER A 174 17.50 -11.40 -18.13
C SER A 174 17.36 -10.57 -16.85
N GLY A 175 16.54 -9.52 -16.85
CA GLY A 175 16.43 -8.58 -15.75
C GLY A 175 15.23 -8.84 -14.85
N ARG A 176 15.12 -7.99 -13.83
CA ARG A 176 13.94 -7.91 -12.94
C ARG A 176 12.86 -7.00 -13.56
N PRO A 177 11.57 -7.16 -13.19
CA PRO A 177 10.51 -6.28 -13.67
C PRO A 177 10.73 -4.81 -13.27
N PHE A 178 10.83 -3.91 -14.24
CA PHE A 178 11.04 -2.48 -13.98
C PHE A 178 9.80 -1.63 -14.28
N LEU A 179 8.80 -2.21 -14.93
CA LEU A 179 7.58 -1.55 -15.36
C LEU A 179 6.39 -2.47 -15.10
N THR A 180 5.33 -1.90 -14.57
CA THR A 180 4.07 -2.58 -14.27
C THR A 180 2.94 -1.82 -14.95
N VAL A 181 2.05 -2.54 -15.64
CA VAL A 181 0.87 -1.96 -16.27
C VAL A 181 -0.38 -2.75 -15.92
N THR A 182 -1.36 -2.14 -15.28
CA THR A 182 -2.67 -2.76 -15.02
C THR A 182 -3.63 -2.60 -16.20
N GLY A 183 -4.48 -3.59 -16.39
CA GLY A 183 -5.47 -3.64 -17.46
C GLY A 183 -6.75 -4.33 -17.02
N LEU A 184 -7.88 -3.80 -17.49
CA LEU A 184 -9.20 -4.35 -17.19
C LEU A 184 -9.45 -5.64 -17.96
N VAL A 185 -10.15 -6.57 -17.32
CA VAL A 185 -10.60 -7.84 -17.90
C VAL A 185 -11.94 -7.64 -18.63
N ALA A 186 -11.98 -7.95 -19.91
CA ALA A 186 -13.21 -7.96 -20.68
C ALA A 186 -14.13 -9.11 -20.26
N ALA A 187 -15.42 -9.03 -20.59
CA ALA A 187 -16.40 -10.09 -20.29
C ALA A 187 -16.05 -11.46 -20.93
N SER A 188 -15.20 -11.48 -21.95
CA SER A 188 -14.65 -12.70 -22.56
C SER A 188 -13.61 -13.42 -21.71
N GLY A 189 -13.10 -12.79 -20.64
CA GLY A 189 -11.93 -13.26 -19.88
C GLY A 189 -10.60 -12.80 -20.47
N GLU A 190 -10.60 -12.03 -21.56
CA GLU A 190 -9.38 -11.46 -22.12
C GLU A 190 -9.04 -10.13 -21.44
N ALA A 191 -7.81 -10.00 -20.93
CA ALA A 191 -7.23 -8.71 -20.57
C ALA A 191 -6.26 -8.31 -21.68
N LYS A 192 -6.41 -7.11 -22.24
CA LYS A 192 -5.54 -6.57 -23.30
C LYS A 192 -5.15 -5.14 -22.98
N VAL A 193 -3.84 -4.85 -23.01
CA VAL A 193 -3.32 -3.52 -22.67
C VAL A 193 -2.17 -3.10 -23.60
N SER A 194 -2.05 -1.78 -23.78
CA SER A 194 -0.90 -1.14 -24.41
C SER A 194 0.10 -0.75 -23.33
N ILE A 195 1.32 -1.28 -23.41
CA ILE A 195 2.42 -0.94 -22.50
C ILE A 195 3.24 0.18 -23.13
N PRO A 196 3.25 1.41 -22.56
CA PRO A 196 4.00 2.54 -23.11
C PRO A 196 5.42 2.63 -22.54
N GLY A 197 6.23 3.56 -23.09
CA GLY A 197 7.50 3.98 -22.50
C GLY A 197 8.64 2.96 -22.65
N LEU A 198 8.57 2.10 -23.67
CA LEU A 198 9.58 1.08 -23.93
C LEU A 198 10.60 1.60 -24.96
N HIS A 199 11.84 1.12 -24.87
CA HIS A 199 12.83 1.37 -25.92
C HIS A 199 12.44 0.65 -27.20
N SER A 200 12.67 1.32 -28.34
CA SER A 200 12.54 0.72 -29.67
C SER A 200 13.59 -0.33 -29.98
N ASN A 201 13.27 -1.27 -30.88
CA ASN A 201 14.14 -2.38 -31.25
C ASN A 201 14.63 -3.23 -30.06
N ALA A 202 13.88 -3.29 -28.96
CA ALA A 202 14.28 -4.01 -27.76
C ALA A 202 13.36 -5.20 -27.49
N GLN A 203 13.92 -6.23 -26.86
CA GLN A 203 13.19 -7.39 -26.40
C GLN A 203 12.85 -7.27 -24.92
N TYR A 204 11.65 -7.69 -24.57
CA TYR A 204 11.13 -7.68 -23.21
C TYR A 204 10.49 -9.01 -22.89
N ARG A 205 10.56 -9.40 -21.62
CA ARG A 205 9.79 -10.50 -21.08
C ARG A 205 8.60 -9.92 -20.33
N VAL A 206 7.41 -10.41 -20.64
CA VAL A 206 6.15 -9.97 -20.03
C VAL A 206 5.54 -11.13 -19.25
N PHE A 207 5.23 -10.86 -17.99
CA PHE A 207 4.48 -11.74 -17.10
C PHE A 207 3.13 -11.10 -16.79
N ALA A 208 2.18 -11.88 -16.32
CA ALA A 208 0.90 -11.37 -15.86
C ALA A 208 0.52 -11.96 -14.49
N ARG A 209 -0.19 -11.19 -13.67
CA ARG A 209 -0.88 -11.68 -12.47
C ARG A 209 -2.29 -11.13 -12.41
N ALA A 210 -3.22 -11.91 -11.89
CA ALA A 210 -4.63 -11.58 -11.79
C ALA A 210 -4.96 -11.02 -10.41
N HIS A 211 -5.84 -10.03 -10.35
CA HIS A 211 -6.40 -9.51 -9.11
C HIS A 211 -7.83 -10.01 -8.91
N ARG A 212 -8.15 -10.42 -7.67
CA ARG A 212 -9.49 -10.91 -7.37
C ARG A 212 -10.51 -9.79 -7.37
N ARG A 213 -11.56 -9.98 -8.18
CA ARG A 213 -12.69 -9.07 -8.35
C ARG A 213 -13.28 -8.62 -7.02
N GLY A 214 -13.35 -7.30 -6.86
CA GLY A 214 -13.96 -6.64 -5.71
C GLY A 214 -13.16 -6.71 -4.41
N GLU A 215 -11.93 -7.22 -4.45
CA GLU A 215 -11.00 -7.14 -3.33
C GLU A 215 -10.10 -5.90 -3.46
N GLN A 216 -9.16 -5.72 -2.54
CA GLN A 216 -8.25 -4.56 -2.48
C GLN A 216 -6.88 -4.96 -3.05
N GLU A 217 -6.32 -4.14 -3.94
CA GLU A 217 -5.02 -4.37 -4.60
C GLU A 217 -3.84 -4.41 -3.60
N GLY A 218 -3.97 -3.78 -2.44
CA GLY A 218 -2.92 -3.73 -1.42
C GLY A 218 -2.95 -4.94 -0.50
N ASN A 219 -3.96 -5.80 -0.64
CA ASN A 219 -3.92 -7.12 -0.04
C ASN A 219 -3.17 -8.07 -0.99
N PRO A 220 -1.89 -8.39 -0.71
CA PRO A 220 -1.09 -9.25 -1.59
C PRO A 220 -1.72 -10.63 -1.81
N ASP A 221 -2.53 -11.14 -0.88
CA ASP A 221 -3.19 -12.44 -1.03
C ASP A 221 -4.35 -12.42 -2.02
N THR A 222 -4.76 -11.26 -2.52
CA THR A 222 -5.81 -11.13 -3.55
C THR A 222 -5.23 -11.14 -4.95
N TRP A 223 -3.90 -11.13 -5.07
CA TRP A 223 -3.17 -11.25 -6.32
C TRP A 223 -2.71 -12.68 -6.52
N SER A 224 -2.87 -13.19 -7.74
CA SER A 224 -2.20 -14.42 -8.13
C SER A 224 -0.69 -14.23 -8.07
N LYS A 225 0.07 -15.33 -7.89
CA LYS A 225 1.46 -15.37 -8.35
C LYS A 225 1.58 -14.96 -9.83
N LEU A 226 2.79 -14.62 -10.25
CA LEU A 226 3.08 -14.43 -11.68
C LEU A 226 2.75 -15.69 -12.47
N SER A 227 2.23 -15.46 -13.67
CA SER A 227 1.98 -16.50 -14.67
C SER A 227 3.23 -17.36 -14.87
N ALA A 228 3.05 -18.68 -14.80
CA ALA A 228 4.11 -19.63 -15.10
C ALA A 228 4.68 -19.47 -16.52
N GLN A 229 3.87 -18.96 -17.44
CA GLN A 229 4.27 -18.59 -18.80
C GLN A 229 4.64 -17.12 -18.85
N SER A 230 5.67 -16.79 -19.63
CA SER A 230 6.00 -15.42 -20.01
C SER A 230 6.02 -15.30 -21.53
N ALA A 231 5.67 -14.13 -22.04
CA ALA A 231 5.81 -13.80 -23.45
C ALA A 231 7.14 -13.08 -23.67
N LEU A 232 7.88 -13.47 -24.71
CA LEU A 232 9.02 -12.70 -25.20
C LEU A 232 8.54 -11.79 -26.33
N CYS A 233 8.62 -10.49 -26.12
CA CYS A 233 7.99 -9.47 -26.94
C CYS A 233 9.04 -8.50 -27.44
N SER A 234 8.86 -8.00 -28.66
CA SER A 234 9.79 -7.03 -29.26
C SER A 234 9.03 -5.78 -29.65
N THR A 235 9.56 -4.61 -29.28
CA THR A 235 9.08 -3.35 -29.84
C THR A 235 9.49 -3.23 -31.30
N ALA A 236 8.69 -2.56 -32.11
CA ALA A 236 9.02 -2.38 -33.51
C ALA A 236 10.28 -1.53 -33.66
N GLY A 237 11.04 -1.77 -34.73
CA GLY A 237 12.07 -0.83 -35.11
C GLY A 237 11.44 0.46 -35.58
N GLY A 238 12.03 1.60 -35.21
CA GLY A 238 11.60 2.95 -35.60
C GLY A 238 11.67 3.25 -37.10
N GLY A 239 11.53 2.24 -37.96
CA GLY A 239 11.44 2.33 -39.41
C GLY A 239 10.20 3.11 -39.83
N GLY A 240 10.32 4.44 -39.81
CA GLY A 240 9.53 5.37 -40.61
C GLY A 240 8.01 5.23 -40.48
N GLN A 241 7.49 4.82 -39.32
CA GLN A 241 6.04 4.89 -39.12
C GLN A 241 5.62 6.35 -39.14
N GLN A 242 4.89 6.69 -40.21
CA GLN A 242 4.16 7.94 -40.36
C GLN A 242 3.44 8.20 -39.04
N ARG A 243 3.85 9.27 -38.36
CA ARG A 243 3.14 9.87 -37.23
C ARG A 243 1.64 9.76 -37.53
N PRO A 244 0.83 9.03 -36.73
CA PRO A 244 -0.60 8.97 -36.97
C PRO A 244 -1.06 10.41 -37.15
N PRO A 245 -1.83 10.75 -38.21
CA PRO A 245 -2.31 12.11 -38.39
C PRO A 245 -2.95 12.49 -37.07
N ALA A 246 -2.42 13.55 -36.43
CA ALA A 246 -2.91 14.02 -35.15
C ALA A 246 -4.42 14.26 -35.34
N GLY A 247 -5.21 13.28 -34.93
CA GLY A 247 -6.65 13.33 -35.02
C GLY A 247 -7.02 14.57 -34.27
N ARG A 248 -7.55 15.55 -34.99
CA ARG A 248 -7.97 16.83 -34.43
C ARG A 248 -8.82 16.48 -33.22
N PRO A 249 -8.41 16.85 -31.98
CA PRO A 249 -9.19 16.48 -30.81
C PRO A 249 -10.60 17.03 -31.05
N ASP A 250 -11.59 16.14 -31.12
CA ASP A 250 -12.97 16.53 -31.27
C ASP A 250 -13.27 17.58 -30.19
N ALA A 251 -13.86 18.69 -30.61
CA ALA A 251 -14.13 19.83 -29.74
C ALA A 251 -14.79 19.30 -28.46
N PRO A 252 -14.22 19.58 -27.27
CA PRO A 252 -14.67 18.97 -26.04
C PRO A 252 -16.14 19.28 -25.87
N ALA A 253 -16.98 18.24 -25.91
CA ALA A 253 -18.36 18.35 -25.48
C ALA A 253 -18.34 19.00 -24.11
N VAL A 254 -19.08 20.11 -23.95
CA VAL A 254 -19.22 20.88 -22.71
C VAL A 254 -19.87 19.97 -21.68
N ARG A 255 -19.07 19.10 -21.06
CA ARG A 255 -19.49 18.26 -19.95
C ARG A 255 -19.53 19.16 -18.71
N ALA A 256 -20.61 19.02 -17.94
CA ALA A 256 -20.75 19.62 -16.62
C ALA A 256 -19.42 19.50 -15.85
N GLY A 257 -19.00 20.59 -15.19
CA GLY A 257 -17.65 20.77 -14.66
C GLY A 257 -17.17 19.53 -13.91
N LYS A 258 -16.18 18.84 -14.50
CA LYS A 258 -15.53 17.71 -13.83
C LYS A 258 -15.00 18.20 -12.47
N PRO A 259 -15.14 17.40 -11.39
CA PRO A 259 -14.51 17.73 -10.12
C PRO A 259 -13.03 18.00 -10.34
N LYS A 260 -12.49 18.98 -9.61
CA LYS A 260 -11.07 19.30 -9.69
C LYS A 260 -10.29 18.14 -9.06
N THR A 261 -9.22 17.73 -9.73
CA THR A 261 -8.31 16.68 -9.25
C THR A 261 -6.86 17.19 -9.28
N ARG A 262 -5.97 16.47 -8.61
CA ARG A 262 -4.52 16.65 -8.70
C ARG A 262 -3.83 15.30 -8.81
N TRP A 263 -2.61 15.31 -9.33
CA TRP A 263 -1.75 14.13 -9.37
C TRP A 263 -0.68 14.19 -8.28
N LEU A 264 -0.50 13.07 -7.60
CA LEU A 264 0.57 12.83 -6.64
C LEU A 264 1.59 11.88 -7.25
N GLU A 265 2.87 12.19 -7.07
CA GLU A 265 3.96 11.25 -7.30
C GLU A 265 4.29 10.58 -5.96
N THR A 266 4.01 9.28 -5.86
CA THR A 266 4.15 8.52 -4.62
C THR A 266 5.10 7.36 -4.85
N TYR A 267 5.94 7.10 -3.87
CA TYR A 267 6.90 6.00 -3.88
C TYR A 267 6.60 5.07 -2.72
N ARG A 268 6.84 3.79 -2.97
CA ARG A 268 6.72 2.75 -1.95
C ARG A 268 7.84 1.75 -2.13
N MET A 269 8.33 1.27 -0.99
CA MET A 269 9.27 0.17 -0.92
C MET A 269 8.56 -1.01 -0.27
N VAL A 270 8.64 -2.17 -0.90
CA VAL A 270 7.96 -3.37 -0.42
C VAL A 270 8.63 -3.83 0.87
N ASN A 271 7.87 -3.94 1.97
CA ASN A 271 8.41 -4.37 3.27
C ASN A 271 8.38 -5.90 3.44
N SER A 272 8.64 -6.66 2.37
CA SER A 272 8.50 -8.12 2.38
C SER A 272 9.72 -8.78 3.02
N TYR A 273 9.49 -9.41 4.18
CA TYR A 273 10.42 -10.36 4.81
C TYR A 273 10.33 -11.78 4.21
N SER A 274 9.43 -12.02 3.25
CA SER A 274 9.27 -13.35 2.66
C SER A 274 10.09 -13.47 1.38
N PRO A 275 11.10 -14.36 1.33
CA PRO A 275 11.89 -14.62 0.13
C PRO A 275 10.99 -15.25 -0.95
N GLY A 276 10.73 -14.53 -2.03
CA GLY A 276 9.90 -14.98 -3.16
C GLY A 276 9.03 -13.86 -3.74
N ASP A 277 8.38 -13.07 -2.87
CA ASP A 277 7.50 -11.96 -3.29
C ASP A 277 8.24 -10.62 -3.37
N VAL A 278 9.53 -10.60 -3.05
CA VAL A 278 10.35 -9.39 -2.96
C VAL A 278 10.41 -8.65 -4.30
N LEU A 279 10.09 -9.26 -5.43
CA LEU A 279 10.29 -8.64 -6.75
C LEU A 279 9.07 -7.91 -7.32
N LEU A 280 7.90 -8.00 -6.68
CA LEU A 280 6.66 -7.45 -7.22
C LEU A 280 6.27 -6.15 -6.53
N PRO A 281 5.71 -5.17 -7.26
CA PRO A 281 5.09 -4.03 -6.62
C PRO A 281 3.93 -4.51 -5.75
N ASP A 282 3.87 -3.96 -4.56
CA ASP A 282 2.74 -4.11 -3.65
C ASP A 282 2.03 -2.75 -3.65
N PHE A 283 0.77 -2.77 -4.09
CA PHE A 283 -0.02 -1.61 -4.49
C PHE A 283 -0.33 -0.70 -3.28
N LEU A 284 -0.85 0.51 -3.54
CA LEU A 284 -0.88 1.57 -2.53
C LEU A 284 -2.11 1.54 -1.61
N ASP A 285 -3.24 0.99 -2.04
CA ASP A 285 -4.46 0.93 -1.24
C ASP A 285 -4.24 0.18 0.07
N GLN A 286 -4.69 0.78 1.15
CA GLN A 286 -4.51 0.31 2.52
C GLN A 286 -3.02 0.09 2.91
N HIS A 287 -2.13 0.78 2.20
CA HIS A 287 -0.73 0.96 2.57
C HIS A 287 -0.38 2.44 2.69
N ASN A 288 0.74 2.68 3.36
CA ASN A 288 1.39 3.98 3.33
C ASN A 288 2.28 4.07 2.08
N GLY A 289 2.30 5.24 1.46
CA GLY A 289 3.32 5.66 0.51
C GLY A 289 3.98 6.95 1.00
N ALA A 290 4.94 7.45 0.24
CA ALA A 290 5.57 8.74 0.53
C ALA A 290 5.95 9.45 -0.76
N ASP A 291 6.08 10.77 -0.75
CA ASP A 291 6.85 11.41 -1.80
C ASP A 291 8.34 11.00 -1.70
N LEU A 292 9.13 11.32 -2.71
CA LEU A 292 10.50 10.83 -2.77
C LEU A 292 11.33 11.23 -1.55
N PRO A 293 11.36 12.51 -1.11
CA PRO A 293 12.14 12.89 0.07
C PRO A 293 11.64 12.20 1.35
N GLY A 294 10.33 12.04 1.53
CA GLY A 294 9.76 11.32 2.67
C GLY A 294 10.21 9.86 2.68
N LEU A 295 10.14 9.17 1.55
CA LEU A 295 10.58 7.77 1.45
C LEU A 295 12.08 7.62 1.75
N MET A 296 12.91 8.52 1.22
CA MET A 296 14.37 8.44 1.36
C MET A 296 14.83 8.54 2.82
N GLY A 297 14.11 9.31 3.65
CA GLY A 297 14.34 9.31 5.09
C GLY A 297 14.23 7.91 5.68
N MET A 298 13.15 7.17 5.38
CA MET A 298 12.97 5.79 5.86
C MET A 298 13.96 4.79 5.27
N VAL A 299 14.20 4.86 3.97
CA VAL A 299 15.08 3.87 3.29
C VAL A 299 16.51 3.98 3.82
N SER A 300 16.97 5.21 4.10
CA SER A 300 18.32 5.47 4.62
C SER A 300 18.54 4.93 6.04
N MET A 301 17.48 4.54 6.76
CA MET A 301 17.59 3.91 8.08
C MET A 301 17.91 2.42 8.05
N ARG A 302 17.86 1.80 6.88
CA ARG A 302 18.12 0.37 6.77
C ARG A 302 19.63 0.12 6.81
N THR A 303 20.08 -0.59 7.84
CA THR A 303 21.45 -1.12 7.94
C THR A 303 21.68 -2.33 7.06
N THR A 304 20.61 -3.05 6.72
CA THR A 304 20.63 -4.23 5.86
C THR A 304 19.48 -4.15 4.86
N VAL A 305 19.79 -4.51 3.62
CA VAL A 305 18.84 -4.48 2.51
C VAL A 305 18.93 -5.84 1.82
N PRO A 306 17.83 -6.61 1.78
CA PRO A 306 17.77 -7.80 0.94
C PRO A 306 18.05 -7.43 -0.52
N GLU A 307 18.82 -8.26 -1.24
CA GLU A 307 19.06 -8.05 -2.66
C GLU A 307 17.73 -7.99 -3.43
N GLY A 308 17.62 -7.03 -4.35
CA GLY A 308 16.43 -6.88 -5.19
C GLY A 308 15.22 -6.29 -4.49
N LEU A 309 15.41 -5.51 -3.42
CA LEU A 309 14.33 -4.75 -2.80
C LEU A 309 13.81 -3.64 -3.75
N PRO A 310 12.54 -3.70 -4.20
CA PRO A 310 11.99 -2.78 -5.17
C PRO A 310 11.55 -1.49 -4.49
N LEU A 311 11.81 -0.39 -5.18
CA LEU A 311 11.29 0.93 -4.90
C LEU A 311 10.46 1.35 -6.10
N THR A 312 9.14 1.32 -5.93
CA THR A 312 8.18 1.58 -7.00
C THR A 312 7.64 2.99 -6.90
N ARG A 313 7.63 3.69 -8.03
CA ARG A 313 6.98 4.96 -8.29
C ARG A 313 5.58 4.72 -8.85
N TYR A 314 4.60 5.32 -8.21
CA TYR A 314 3.20 5.37 -8.59
C TYR A 314 2.80 6.82 -8.87
N CYS A 315 1.87 6.99 -9.81
CA CYS A 315 1.14 8.23 -9.99
C CYS A 315 -0.28 8.03 -9.47
N VAL A 316 -0.75 8.90 -8.58
CA VAL A 316 -2.07 8.79 -7.96
C VAL A 316 -2.88 10.04 -8.27
N GLU A 317 -4.02 9.88 -8.92
CA GLU A 317 -4.97 10.98 -9.07
C GLU A 317 -5.83 11.05 -7.82
N VAL A 318 -5.96 12.24 -7.23
CA VAL A 318 -6.76 12.47 -6.02
C VAL A 318 -7.71 13.65 -6.21
N LEU A 319 -8.87 13.56 -5.58
CA LEU A 319 -9.90 14.59 -5.59
C LEU A 319 -9.42 15.82 -4.81
N ASP A 320 -9.55 17.01 -5.41
CA ASP A 320 -9.30 18.26 -4.71
C ASP A 320 -10.46 18.54 -3.74
N VAL A 321 -10.21 18.30 -2.45
CA VAL A 321 -11.14 18.62 -1.37
C VAL A 321 -10.59 19.72 -0.48
N GLN A 322 -11.43 20.20 0.44
CA GLN A 322 -11.02 21.04 1.56
C GLN A 322 -11.65 20.45 2.82
N LEU A 323 -10.85 19.73 3.60
CA LEU A 323 -11.28 19.06 4.81
C LEU A 323 -10.93 19.94 6.00
N PRO A 324 -11.87 20.24 6.91
CA PRO A 324 -11.58 20.96 8.14
C PRO A 324 -10.85 20.04 9.13
N ASP A 325 -10.29 20.66 10.16
CA ASP A 325 -9.74 19.98 11.31
C ASP A 325 -8.63 18.94 11.04
N VAL A 326 -7.80 19.22 10.04
CA VAL A 326 -6.67 18.36 9.68
C VAL A 326 -5.44 18.79 10.47
N ILE A 327 -5.01 17.93 11.39
CA ILE A 327 -3.92 18.15 12.34
C ILE A 327 -2.58 17.70 11.76
N THR A 328 -2.59 16.60 11.00
CA THR A 328 -1.39 16.05 10.37
C THR A 328 -0.97 16.82 9.12
N ALA A 329 -1.71 17.86 8.71
CA ALA A 329 -1.31 18.70 7.59
C ALA A 329 -0.17 19.69 7.93
N SER A 330 0.20 19.82 9.21
CA SER A 330 1.23 20.74 9.69
C SER A 330 2.23 20.02 10.60
N VAL A 331 3.49 20.46 10.57
CA VAL A 331 4.54 19.94 11.46
C VAL A 331 4.34 20.37 12.92
N ASP A 332 3.68 21.51 13.14
CA ASP A 332 3.35 22.00 14.48
C ASP A 332 2.07 21.35 15.06
N GLY A 333 1.42 20.47 14.29
CA GLY A 333 0.23 19.76 14.69
C GLY A 333 -0.99 20.66 14.91
N ARG A 334 -0.98 21.88 14.39
CA ARG A 334 -2.16 22.74 14.45
C ARG A 334 -3.21 22.26 13.47
N SER A 335 -4.44 22.20 13.98
CA SER A 335 -5.64 21.94 13.20
C SER A 335 -5.81 23.01 12.11
N GLN A 336 -5.97 22.60 10.86
CA GLN A 336 -6.19 23.51 9.74
C GLN A 336 -7.06 22.87 8.65
N THR A 337 -7.58 23.70 7.75
CA THR A 337 -8.19 23.20 6.52
C THR A 337 -7.11 22.75 5.56
N ALA A 338 -7.22 21.52 5.04
CA ALA A 338 -6.24 20.97 4.13
C ALA A 338 -6.89 20.17 3.00
N PRO A 339 -6.20 19.99 1.87
CA PRO A 339 -6.72 19.21 0.76
C PRO A 339 -6.48 17.69 0.89
N PHE A 340 -6.07 17.25 2.08
CA PHE A 340 -5.84 15.86 2.44
C PHE A 340 -6.49 15.61 3.80
N ALA A 341 -6.89 14.37 4.07
CA ALA A 341 -7.37 13.99 5.39
C ALA A 341 -6.22 13.90 6.39
N ASN A 342 -6.55 13.61 7.64
CA ASN A 342 -5.52 13.24 8.59
C ASN A 342 -4.81 11.96 8.13
N PHE A 343 -3.48 11.92 8.23
CA PHE A 343 -2.73 10.72 7.99
C PHE A 343 -3.14 9.64 9.01
N VAL A 344 -3.42 8.45 8.49
CA VAL A 344 -3.68 7.23 9.25
C VAL A 344 -2.67 6.18 8.82
N SER A 345 -2.14 5.40 9.76
CA SER A 345 -1.20 4.34 9.42
C SER A 345 -1.99 3.21 8.77
N CYS A 346 -1.81 3.04 7.45
CA CYS A 346 -2.41 1.95 6.70
C CYS A 346 -1.39 0.82 6.49
N ASN A 347 -1.76 -0.39 6.86
CA ASN A 347 -0.94 -1.58 6.70
C ASN A 347 -1.83 -2.81 6.45
N GLN A 348 -1.48 -3.62 5.45
CA GLN A 348 -2.11 -4.92 5.16
C GLN A 348 -3.64 -4.91 5.14
N GLY A 349 -4.23 -3.89 4.54
CA GLY A 349 -5.68 -3.87 4.40
C GLY A 349 -6.44 -3.15 5.52
N GLU A 350 -5.73 -2.54 6.48
CA GLU A 350 -6.37 -1.78 7.55
C GLU A 350 -5.69 -0.43 7.76
N CYS A 351 -6.50 0.63 7.88
CA CYS A 351 -6.03 1.95 8.27
C CYS A 351 -6.42 2.23 9.72
N ARG A 352 -5.42 2.54 10.54
CA ARG A 352 -5.58 2.82 11.97
C ARG A 352 -5.08 4.22 12.28
N CYS A 353 -5.47 4.74 13.44
CA CYS A 353 -4.94 6.01 13.89
C CYS A 353 -3.40 5.97 13.92
N MET A 354 -2.78 7.06 13.45
CA MET A 354 -1.33 7.22 13.40
C MET A 354 -0.70 6.85 14.75
N HIS A 355 0.16 5.83 14.75
CA HIS A 355 0.79 5.35 15.97
C HIS A 355 1.85 6.35 16.47
N GLN A 356 2.25 6.18 17.72
CA GLN A 356 3.11 7.13 18.42
C GLN A 356 4.44 7.39 17.70
N VAL A 357 5.09 6.32 17.21
CA VAL A 357 6.34 6.44 16.45
C VAL A 357 6.16 7.19 15.13
N ASP A 358 5.06 6.97 14.38
CA ASP A 358 4.78 7.72 13.16
C ASP A 358 4.59 9.21 13.47
N ARG A 359 3.88 9.53 14.55
CA ARG A 359 3.71 10.93 15.01
C ARG A 359 5.05 11.57 15.38
N ALA A 360 5.95 10.79 15.97
CA ALA A 360 7.30 11.22 16.28
C ALA A 360 8.14 11.45 15.02
N ILE A 361 8.00 10.60 13.99
CA ILE A 361 8.62 10.77 12.66
C ILE A 361 8.13 12.06 11.98
N ALA A 362 6.84 12.40 12.12
CA ALA A 362 6.29 13.66 11.65
C ALA A 362 6.70 14.88 12.50
N HIS A 363 7.52 14.67 13.54
CA HIS A 363 7.94 15.66 14.53
C HIS A 363 6.78 16.41 15.18
N LEU A 364 5.63 15.76 15.42
CA LEU A 364 4.54 16.40 16.15
C LEU A 364 5.02 16.78 17.57
N PRO A 365 4.50 17.87 18.17
CA PRO A 365 4.88 18.27 19.53
C PRO A 365 4.70 17.10 20.52
N ALA A 366 5.73 16.82 21.34
CA ALA A 366 5.71 15.69 22.27
C ALA A 366 4.45 15.67 23.16
N ARG A 367 4.04 16.83 23.67
CA ARG A 367 2.79 16.96 24.45
C ARG A 367 1.55 16.53 23.66
N GLN A 368 1.45 16.92 22.40
CA GLN A 368 0.34 16.55 21.55
C GLN A 368 0.33 15.04 21.27
N ILE A 369 1.50 14.44 21.05
CA ILE A 369 1.63 12.99 20.91
C ILE A 369 1.14 12.32 22.20
N LEU A 370 1.61 12.75 23.36
CA LEU A 370 1.13 12.25 24.66
C LEU A 370 -0.38 12.39 24.78
N ASP A 371 -0.97 13.52 24.40
CA ASP A 371 -2.42 13.75 24.49
C ASP A 371 -3.22 12.79 23.57
N PHE A 372 -2.76 12.56 22.33
CA PHE A 372 -3.41 11.63 21.41
C PHE A 372 -3.21 10.16 21.78
N CYS A 373 -2.08 9.84 22.37
CA CYS A 373 -1.71 8.49 22.74
C CYS A 373 -1.96 8.25 24.26
N ALA A 374 -2.62 9.19 24.94
CA ALA A 374 -2.91 9.12 26.37
C ALA A 374 -3.96 8.05 26.69
N GLY A 375 -3.71 7.38 27.81
CA GLY A 375 -4.50 6.26 28.31
C GLY A 375 -3.80 4.96 27.98
N ASN A 376 -3.68 4.08 28.98
CA ASN A 376 -3.12 2.75 28.79
C ASN A 376 -3.74 2.15 27.53
N PRO A 377 -2.96 1.87 26.46
CA PRO A 377 -3.45 0.99 25.43
C PRO A 377 -4.01 -0.25 26.15
N PRO A 378 -5.16 -0.79 25.72
CA PRO A 378 -5.55 -2.09 26.24
C PRO A 378 -4.36 -3.03 26.04
N ALA A 379 -4.08 -3.89 27.03
CA ALA A 379 -2.83 -4.66 27.14
C ALA A 379 -2.55 -5.60 25.93
N ASP A 380 -3.47 -5.64 24.97
CA ASP A 380 -3.52 -6.39 23.73
C ASP A 380 -3.20 -5.55 22.47
N SER A 381 -3.06 -4.23 22.57
CA SER A 381 -2.63 -3.40 21.45
C SER A 381 -1.10 -3.34 21.45
N LEU A 382 -0.45 -3.65 20.33
CA LEU A 382 0.94 -3.29 20.09
C LEU A 382 1.11 -1.81 20.52
N ASN A 383 1.86 -1.59 21.61
CA ASN A 383 1.67 -0.58 22.68
C ASN A 383 1.67 0.92 22.32
N ASN A 384 1.49 1.29 21.05
CA ASN A 384 1.70 2.64 20.54
C ASN A 384 0.57 3.15 19.64
N THR A 385 -0.57 2.44 19.59
CA THR A 385 -1.71 2.91 18.79
C THR A 385 -2.38 4.09 19.50
N CYS A 386 -2.35 5.26 18.87
CA CYS A 386 -2.96 6.46 19.44
C CYS A 386 -4.46 6.49 19.15
N ARG A 387 -5.19 7.38 19.82
CA ARG A 387 -6.62 7.62 19.61
C ARG A 387 -6.80 8.82 18.70
N CYS A 388 -7.50 8.63 17.59
CA CYS A 388 -7.86 9.71 16.69
C CYS A 388 -9.32 10.13 16.96
N PRO A 389 -9.66 11.43 16.88
CA PRO A 389 -11.05 11.86 16.98
C PRO A 389 -11.93 11.18 15.93
N GLY A 390 -13.13 10.73 16.31
CA GLY A 390 -14.05 10.01 15.42
C GLY A 390 -14.31 10.70 14.07
N PRO A 391 -14.61 12.02 14.03
CA PRO A 391 -14.81 12.74 12.77
C PRO A 391 -13.58 12.69 11.85
N SER A 392 -12.39 12.89 12.42
CA SER A 392 -11.13 12.79 11.67
C SER A 392 -10.92 11.40 11.07
N MET A 393 -11.30 10.34 11.79
CA MET A 393 -11.16 8.98 11.28
C MET A 393 -12.09 8.73 10.09
N ASN A 394 -13.33 9.22 10.12
CA ASN A 394 -14.26 9.02 9.00
C ASN A 394 -13.72 9.62 7.69
N ASP A 395 -13.14 10.83 7.75
CA ASP A 395 -12.49 11.42 6.57
C ASP A 395 -11.26 10.64 6.14
N SER A 396 -10.45 10.17 7.11
CA SER A 396 -9.21 9.42 6.82
C SER A 396 -9.46 8.00 6.30
N LEU A 397 -10.65 7.45 6.51
CA LEU A 397 -11.09 6.18 5.91
C LEU A 397 -11.59 6.34 4.47
N ARG A 398 -11.68 7.57 3.98
CA ARG A 398 -12.17 7.88 2.62
C ARG A 398 -11.15 8.63 1.80
N TYR A 399 -10.63 9.74 2.29
CA TYR A 399 -9.71 10.62 1.54
C TYR A 399 -8.26 10.26 1.82
N VAL A 400 -7.39 10.51 0.83
CA VAL A 400 -5.95 10.36 1.00
C VAL A 400 -5.48 11.25 2.15
N GLY A 401 -4.86 10.63 3.16
CA GLY A 401 -4.28 11.32 4.29
C GLY A 401 -2.85 11.74 3.99
N ARG A 402 -2.36 12.80 4.63
CA ARG A 402 -0.99 13.27 4.43
C ARG A 402 -0.37 13.75 5.74
N SER A 403 0.90 13.39 5.96
CA SER A 403 1.71 13.91 7.05
C SER A 403 3.03 14.44 6.52
N PRO A 404 3.45 15.69 6.81
CA PRO A 404 4.77 16.18 6.44
C PRO A 404 5.85 15.40 7.19
N ILE A 405 6.95 15.13 6.52
CA ILE A 405 8.13 14.48 7.09
C ILE A 405 9.32 15.45 6.99
N PRO A 406 9.77 16.03 8.10
CA PRO A 406 10.95 16.88 8.12
C PRO A 406 12.24 16.05 8.01
N LEU A 407 13.33 16.71 7.59
CA LEU A 407 14.68 16.15 7.65
C LEU A 407 15.56 16.89 8.66
N PRO A 408 16.55 16.21 9.30
CA PRO A 408 16.87 14.80 9.17
C PRO A 408 15.76 13.92 9.72
N PHE A 409 15.70 12.71 9.18
CA PHE A 409 14.69 11.74 9.57
C PHE A 409 15.02 11.21 10.96
N PHE A 410 14.07 11.28 11.89
CA PHE A 410 14.26 10.92 13.29
C PHE A 410 13.22 9.88 13.73
N ILE A 411 13.67 8.78 14.34
CA ILE A 411 12.81 7.80 15.00
C ILE A 411 13.10 7.82 16.50
N ALA A 412 12.08 8.11 17.30
CA ALA A 412 12.12 7.94 18.75
C ALA A 412 11.79 6.48 19.12
N SER A 413 12.76 5.57 18.96
CA SER A 413 12.57 4.14 19.23
C SER A 413 12.19 3.84 20.69
N SER A 414 12.61 4.68 21.64
CA SER A 414 12.18 4.57 23.04
C SER A 414 10.66 4.59 23.20
N LEU A 415 9.96 5.31 22.31
CA LEU A 415 8.49 5.34 22.32
C LEU A 415 7.87 4.00 21.98
N MET A 416 8.64 3.03 21.46
CA MET A 416 8.12 1.69 21.24
C MET A 416 7.90 0.92 22.55
N SER A 417 8.81 1.11 23.51
CA SER A 417 8.84 0.43 24.81
C SER A 417 8.27 1.29 25.94
N HIS A 418 8.37 2.61 25.81
CA HIS A 418 8.04 3.61 26.82
C HIS A 418 7.21 4.74 26.18
N SER A 419 5.89 4.56 26.13
CA SER A 419 4.96 5.46 25.45
C SER A 419 4.86 6.87 26.05
N ASP A 420 5.51 7.15 27.18
CA ASP A 420 5.55 8.46 27.83
C ASP A 420 6.96 9.09 27.88
N ILE A 421 8.01 8.37 27.45
CA ILE A 421 9.40 8.82 27.57
C ILE A 421 9.97 9.21 26.20
N PHE A 422 9.98 10.51 25.95
CA PHE A 422 10.65 11.10 24.80
C PHE A 422 12.17 11.16 25.02
N PRO A 423 12.97 10.94 23.98
CA PRO A 423 14.41 11.07 24.07
C PRO A 423 14.79 12.54 24.34
N PRO A 424 15.87 12.83 25.12
CA PRO A 424 16.25 14.21 25.46
C PRO A 424 16.53 15.10 24.24
N ASN A 425 16.91 14.50 23.11
CA ASN A 425 17.18 15.14 21.82
C ASN A 425 15.97 15.10 20.86
N TYR A 426 14.75 14.83 21.35
CA TYR A 426 13.56 14.86 20.49
C TYR A 426 13.47 16.21 19.75
N PRO A 427 13.37 16.20 18.41
CA PRO A 427 13.45 17.42 17.62
C PRO A 427 12.28 18.37 17.90
N PRO A 428 12.49 19.68 17.77
CA PRO A 428 11.38 20.64 17.86
C PRO A 428 10.42 20.43 16.69
N SER A 429 9.14 20.76 16.92
CA SER A 429 8.05 20.56 15.96
C SER A 429 8.09 21.43 14.71
N PHE A 430 9.10 22.29 14.58
CA PHE A 430 9.20 23.21 13.45
C PHE A 430 10.57 23.11 12.78
N ARG A 431 10.53 22.68 11.52
CA ARG A 431 11.56 23.00 10.54
C ARG A 431 10.87 23.72 9.38
N PRO A 432 11.37 24.88 8.92
CA PRO A 432 10.67 25.73 7.96
C PRO A 432 10.44 25.08 6.59
N GLU A 433 11.18 24.01 6.26
CA GLU A 433 10.99 23.26 5.03
C GLU A 433 10.87 21.76 5.36
N PRO A 434 9.64 21.23 5.53
CA PRO A 434 9.44 19.79 5.43
C PRO A 434 9.89 19.35 4.04
N MET A 435 10.85 18.44 3.96
CA MET A 435 11.40 18.04 2.68
C MET A 435 10.47 17.07 1.95
N GLY A 436 9.64 16.33 2.68
CA GLY A 436 8.73 15.34 2.11
C GLY A 436 7.43 15.13 2.88
N SER A 437 6.72 14.07 2.54
CA SER A 437 5.41 13.72 3.08
C SER A 437 5.13 12.23 2.96
N PHE A 438 4.49 11.69 3.98
CA PHE A 438 3.83 10.39 3.91
C PHE A 438 2.37 10.58 3.48
N HIS A 439 1.87 9.58 2.78
CA HIS A 439 0.52 9.51 2.27
C HIS A 439 -0.12 8.19 2.73
N SER A 440 -1.38 8.25 3.16
CA SER A 440 -2.18 7.08 3.48
C SER A 440 -3.32 6.95 2.48
N PHE A 441 -3.46 5.80 1.84
CA PHE A 441 -4.42 5.59 0.76
C PHE A 441 -5.54 4.63 1.20
N PRO A 442 -6.63 5.12 1.81
CA PRO A 442 -7.67 4.25 2.31
C PRO A 442 -8.50 3.62 1.18
N ALA A 443 -8.80 2.32 1.29
CA ALA A 443 -9.67 1.59 0.36
C ALA A 443 -11.06 2.22 0.18
N GLY A 444 -11.63 2.80 1.24
CA GLY A 444 -13.00 3.34 1.23
C GLY A 444 -13.22 4.50 0.24
N GLY A 445 -12.15 5.09 -0.29
CA GLY A 445 -12.22 6.10 -1.34
C GLY A 445 -11.56 5.72 -2.66
N HIS A 446 -11.02 4.50 -2.80
CA HIS A 446 -10.40 4.05 -4.03
C HIS A 446 -11.45 3.91 -5.13
N CYS A 447 -11.10 4.34 -6.35
CA CYS A 447 -11.95 4.15 -7.52
C CYS A 447 -12.04 2.67 -7.88
N PRO A 448 -13.24 2.16 -8.18
CA PRO A 448 -13.36 0.90 -8.89
C PRO A 448 -12.60 0.96 -10.24
N PRO A 449 -12.10 -0.18 -10.74
CA PRO A 449 -11.37 -0.21 -12.00
C PRO A 449 -12.17 0.44 -13.16
N GLY A 450 -11.57 1.44 -13.81
CA GLY A 450 -12.16 2.21 -14.91
C GLY A 450 -13.06 3.40 -14.52
N ALA A 451 -13.39 3.59 -13.24
CA ALA A 451 -14.11 4.77 -12.78
C ALA A 451 -13.17 6.00 -12.72
N SER A 452 -13.70 7.21 -12.95
CA SER A 452 -12.91 8.43 -12.79
C SER A 452 -13.01 9.00 -11.38
N VAL A 453 -11.95 9.68 -10.91
CA VAL A 453 -11.98 10.38 -9.62
C VAL A 453 -13.11 11.42 -9.57
N GLY A 454 -13.88 11.40 -8.49
CA GLY A 454 -15.06 12.24 -8.30
C GLY A 454 -16.36 11.66 -8.88
N GLU A 455 -16.31 10.50 -9.53
CA GLU A 455 -17.50 9.73 -9.89
C GLU A 455 -18.02 8.94 -8.67
N GLY A 456 -19.29 9.16 -8.30
CA GLY A 456 -19.90 8.52 -7.14
C GLY A 456 -19.20 8.87 -5.83
N SER A 457 -18.71 7.85 -5.11
CA SER A 457 -17.96 8.04 -3.86
C SER A 457 -16.45 7.99 -4.02
N CYS A 458 -15.92 7.73 -5.22
CA CYS A 458 -14.48 7.64 -5.45
C CYS A 458 -13.81 9.00 -5.25
N VAL A 459 -12.68 9.00 -4.55
CA VAL A 459 -11.88 10.19 -4.28
C VAL A 459 -10.41 10.04 -4.70
N TRP A 460 -9.95 8.85 -5.07
CA TRP A 460 -8.61 8.66 -5.62
C TRP A 460 -8.49 7.40 -6.47
N GLN A 461 -7.53 7.37 -7.40
CA GLN A 461 -7.21 6.19 -8.21
C GLN A 461 -5.72 6.13 -8.54
N LEU A 462 -5.20 4.93 -8.76
CA LEU A 462 -3.85 4.74 -9.30
C LEU A 462 -3.83 4.95 -10.81
N SER A 463 -2.74 5.53 -11.31
CA SER A 463 -2.38 5.38 -12.72
C SER A 463 -2.14 3.90 -13.01
N PRO A 464 -2.58 3.39 -14.18
CA PRO A 464 -2.34 2.00 -14.52
C PRO A 464 -0.86 1.68 -14.71
N VAL A 465 0.03 2.68 -14.76
CA VAL A 465 1.46 2.49 -15.00
C VAL A 465 2.28 2.82 -13.74
N ALA A 466 3.13 1.88 -13.32
CA ALA A 466 4.09 2.06 -12.23
C ALA A 466 5.50 1.64 -12.67
N HIS A 467 6.53 2.28 -12.09
CA HIS A 467 7.93 2.06 -12.47
C HIS A 467 8.76 1.70 -11.24
N THR A 468 9.62 0.71 -11.38
CA THR A 468 10.39 0.16 -10.26
C THR A 468 11.88 0.29 -10.52
N VAL A 469 12.59 0.87 -9.55
CA VAL A 469 14.05 0.74 -9.42
C VAL A 469 14.35 -0.18 -8.24
N TYR A 470 15.55 -0.75 -8.20
CA TYR A 470 15.94 -1.66 -7.13
C TYR A 470 17.04 -1.06 -6.27
N LEU A 471 16.96 -1.29 -4.96
CA LEU A 471 17.85 -0.62 -4.00
C LEU A 471 19.32 -1.04 -4.16
N ASP A 472 19.61 -2.26 -4.61
CA ASP A 472 20.97 -2.68 -4.96
C ASP A 472 21.52 -1.93 -6.18
N ASP A 473 20.68 -1.56 -7.15
CA ASP A 473 21.10 -0.72 -8.27
C ASP A 473 21.34 0.72 -7.81
N LEU A 474 20.52 1.24 -6.90
CA LEU A 474 20.76 2.53 -6.28
C LEU A 474 22.09 2.55 -5.50
N ILE A 475 22.43 1.47 -4.77
CA ILE A 475 23.71 1.35 -4.06
C ILE A 475 24.88 1.40 -5.05
N LYS A 476 24.79 0.70 -6.19
CA LYS A 476 25.80 0.81 -7.27
C LYS A 476 25.92 2.24 -7.82
N MET A 477 24.83 3.01 -7.81
CA MET A 477 24.80 4.43 -8.20
C MET A 477 25.26 5.40 -7.08
N GLY A 478 25.69 4.89 -5.93
CA GLY A 478 26.21 5.66 -4.80
C GLY A 478 25.21 5.91 -3.67
N PHE A 479 24.08 5.18 -3.62
CA PHE A 479 23.18 5.22 -2.48
C PHE A 479 23.89 4.67 -1.24
N ASN A 480 23.87 5.44 -0.16
CA ASN A 480 24.56 5.12 1.08
C ASN A 480 23.59 4.50 2.10
N ILE A 481 23.78 3.21 2.40
CA ILE A 481 23.09 2.46 3.47
C ILE A 481 24.02 2.15 4.66
N SER A 482 25.18 2.81 4.75
CA SER A 482 26.14 2.55 5.81
C SER A 482 25.54 2.86 7.18
N ALA A 483 25.78 1.97 8.16
CA ALA A 483 25.46 2.24 9.56
C ALA A 483 26.14 3.53 10.08
N SER A 484 27.27 3.94 9.50
CA SER A 484 27.95 5.20 9.85
C SER A 484 27.17 6.46 9.45
N ALA A 485 26.16 6.32 8.58
CA ALA A 485 25.31 7.42 8.15
C ALA A 485 24.10 7.64 9.08
N MET A 486 24.01 6.82 10.13
CA MET A 486 22.98 6.89 11.16
C MET A 486 23.61 7.24 12.52
N HIS A 487 23.04 8.24 13.18
CA HIS A 487 23.29 8.52 14.57
C HIS A 487 22.36 7.66 15.42
N ILE A 488 22.90 6.56 15.94
CA ILE A 488 22.19 5.64 16.82
C ILE A 488 22.44 6.07 18.27
N HIS A 489 21.39 6.49 18.95
CA HIS A 489 21.45 6.85 20.37
C HIS A 489 20.98 5.66 21.20
N MET A 490 21.87 5.12 22.02
CA MET A 490 21.59 4.02 22.93
C MET A 490 21.56 4.53 24.37
N ASN A 491 20.74 3.91 25.22
CA ASN A 491 20.79 4.11 26.66
C ASN A 491 22.07 3.44 27.19
N GLU A 492 23.00 4.22 27.74
CA GLU A 492 24.28 3.71 28.23
C GLU A 492 24.14 2.69 29.37
N THR A 493 23.05 2.75 30.13
CA THR A 493 22.81 1.85 31.28
C THR A 493 22.13 0.56 30.86
N THR A 494 21.10 0.64 30.03
CA THR A 494 20.27 -0.53 29.65
C THR A 494 20.69 -1.16 28.33
N GLY A 495 21.47 -0.46 27.50
CA GLY A 495 21.76 -0.87 26.13
C GLY A 495 20.54 -0.82 25.21
N GLU A 496 19.46 -0.15 25.61
CA GLU A 496 18.25 0.01 24.81
C GLU A 496 18.43 1.08 23.73
N LEU A 497 17.85 0.86 22.55
CA LEU A 497 17.81 1.86 21.48
C LEU A 497 16.84 2.99 21.83
N ILE A 498 17.37 4.20 22.04
CA ILE A 498 16.59 5.39 22.38
C ILE A 498 16.05 6.07 21.12
N SER A 499 16.93 6.35 20.17
CA SER A 499 16.56 7.01 18.92
C SER A 499 17.53 6.70 17.80
N MET A 500 17.06 6.88 16.57
CA MET A 500 17.87 6.80 15.37
C MET A 500 17.63 8.06 14.55
N GLU A 501 18.71 8.67 14.08
CA GLU A 501 18.66 9.83 13.19
C GLU A 501 19.51 9.55 11.95
N VAL A 502 18.95 9.79 10.76
CA VAL A 502 19.74 9.74 9.52
C VAL A 502 20.31 11.11 9.26
N ASP A 503 21.61 11.19 9.05
CA ASP A 503 22.26 12.46 8.70
C ASP A 503 21.59 13.15 7.50
N TYR A 504 21.50 14.48 7.57
CA TYR A 504 20.82 15.29 6.56
C TYR A 504 21.50 15.16 5.20
N ASP A 505 22.83 15.27 5.16
CA ASP A 505 23.60 15.21 3.91
C ASP A 505 23.50 13.83 3.26
N THR A 506 23.50 12.77 4.08
CA THR A 506 23.22 11.41 3.62
C THR A 506 21.84 11.31 2.97
N THR A 507 20.79 11.84 3.63
CA THR A 507 19.44 11.77 3.08
C THR A 507 19.32 12.53 1.76
N VAL A 508 19.94 13.72 1.66
CA VAL A 508 19.99 14.51 0.43
C VAL A 508 20.78 13.80 -0.68
N SER A 509 21.91 13.18 -0.34
CA SER A 509 22.70 12.39 -1.28
C SER A 509 21.88 11.23 -1.85
N ASN A 510 21.24 10.44 -0.98
CA ASN A 510 20.38 9.32 -1.35
C ASN A 510 19.18 9.77 -2.21
N LEU A 511 18.55 10.89 -1.85
CA LEU A 511 17.50 11.51 -2.65
C LEU A 511 18.00 11.86 -4.07
N ASN A 512 19.18 12.43 -4.20
CA ASN A 512 19.75 12.77 -5.51
C ASN A 512 20.10 11.53 -6.33
N VAL A 513 20.62 10.46 -5.71
CA VAL A 513 20.85 9.18 -6.38
C VAL A 513 19.54 8.63 -6.94
N THR A 514 18.49 8.57 -6.14
CA THR A 514 17.19 8.03 -6.56
C THR A 514 16.51 8.91 -7.62
N LYS A 515 16.61 10.25 -7.52
CA LYS A 515 16.16 11.16 -8.57
C LYS A 515 16.85 10.88 -9.91
N ARG A 516 18.17 10.68 -9.90
CA ARG A 516 18.92 10.33 -11.13
C ARG A 516 18.47 9.00 -11.71
N ALA A 517 18.21 7.99 -10.86
CA ALA A 517 17.75 6.68 -11.31
C ALA A 517 16.39 6.76 -12.03
N PHE A 518 15.39 7.45 -11.45
CA PHE A 518 14.11 7.64 -12.12
C PHE A 518 14.19 8.58 -13.32
N ALA A 519 15.03 9.61 -13.27
CA ALA A 519 15.24 10.51 -14.42
C ALA A 519 15.85 9.76 -15.63
N ALA A 520 16.71 8.77 -15.39
CA ALA A 520 17.28 7.93 -16.46
C ALA A 520 16.21 7.12 -17.21
N MET A 521 15.07 6.81 -16.57
CA MET A 521 13.92 6.16 -17.20
C MET A 521 13.07 7.11 -18.06
N ARG A 522 13.34 8.43 -18.05
CA ARG A 522 12.61 9.45 -18.81
C ARG A 522 11.10 9.43 -18.60
N LEU A 523 10.70 9.27 -17.34
CA LEU A 523 9.28 9.19 -16.98
C LEU A 523 8.60 10.55 -17.15
N PRO A 524 7.36 10.58 -17.69
CA PRO A 524 6.59 11.80 -17.69
C PRO A 524 6.22 12.22 -16.25
N PRO A 525 5.97 13.51 -16.01
CA PRO A 525 5.27 13.96 -14.82
C PRO A 525 3.93 13.22 -14.65
N CYS A 526 3.53 13.00 -13.40
CA CYS A 526 2.24 12.36 -13.14
C CYS A 526 1.08 13.19 -13.71
N GLY A 527 0.15 12.53 -14.40
CA GLY A 527 -0.99 13.16 -15.06
C GLY A 527 -0.71 13.67 -16.47
N GLU A 528 0.54 13.64 -16.92
CA GLU A 528 0.88 13.91 -18.32
C GLU A 528 0.93 12.59 -19.11
N PRO A 529 0.47 12.58 -20.38
CA PRO A 529 0.67 11.42 -21.24
C PRO A 529 2.18 11.20 -21.45
N ALA A 530 2.59 9.94 -21.59
CA ALA A 530 3.97 9.61 -21.95
C ALA A 530 4.34 10.33 -23.27
N ALA A 531 5.28 11.26 -23.20
CA ALA A 531 5.81 11.91 -24.39
C ALA A 531 6.60 10.86 -25.19
N VAL A 532 6.23 10.68 -26.46
CA VAL A 532 7.00 9.85 -27.40
C VAL A 532 8.28 10.62 -27.76
N GLU A 533 9.30 10.52 -26.92
CA GLU A 533 10.63 11.07 -27.22
C GLU A 533 11.50 10.00 -27.88
N THR A 534 11.85 10.20 -29.16
CA THR A 534 12.63 9.27 -29.99
C THR A 534 14.14 9.28 -29.68
N GLY A 535 14.55 9.50 -28.43
CA GLY A 535 15.97 9.55 -28.05
C GLY A 535 16.47 8.21 -27.52
N ASP A 536 17.73 7.87 -27.78
CA ASP A 536 18.39 6.70 -27.17
C ASP A 536 18.49 6.89 -25.64
N ALA A 537 17.59 6.27 -24.88
CA ALA A 537 17.68 6.22 -23.42
C ALA A 537 18.68 5.16 -22.99
N ILE A 538 19.48 5.48 -21.96
CA ILE A 538 20.48 4.57 -21.39
C ILE A 538 19.83 3.92 -20.17
N ILE A 539 19.53 2.63 -20.25
CA ILE A 539 19.28 1.82 -19.06
C ILE A 539 20.64 1.58 -18.42
N VAL A 540 20.86 2.12 -17.22
CA VAL A 540 21.92 1.65 -16.33
C VAL A 540 21.44 0.31 -15.78
N VAL A 541 21.89 -0.79 -16.39
CA VAL A 541 21.66 -2.17 -15.92
C VAL A 541 22.66 -2.52 -14.82
#